data_AF-A0A0P9V9Y5-F1
#
_entry.id   AF-A0A0P9V9Y5-F1
#
_cell.length_a   1.000
_cell.length_b   1.000
_cell.length_c   1.000
_cell.angle_alpha   90.00
_cell.angle_beta   90.00
_cell.angle_gamma   90.00
#
_symmetry.space_group_name_H-M   'P 1'
#
loop_
_entity.id
_entity.type
_entity.pdbx_description
1 polymer ?
#
loop_
_entity_poly.entity_id
_entity_poly.type
_entity_poly.pdbx_seq_one_letter_code
_entity_poly.pdbx_strand_id
1 'polypeptide(L)'
;GDRQGAGSMRALYMSKESKSWKPIVLGGLAVLFVIAVYTAYYVFLYSGYETSIDIGGNLTGVRSGVFGDAFGVLNALFSGLAFSGVLITLLLQRKDLADSQLQNAKQQTESQFYSMLTLQQQVIQGFDLHVKNRDRQYTIEGRDCFRDWHKKLCREYIANYEEGRSEGLRAVMAYEVVLQSHQGDLGLYFRSLYSVFRFVELAEYGDEKHLARVARSLLSDYELIFLYYNCLSRKGRGFQKYADTYELFDNLDVNLLLELDHVILMQKKAFGENEEALVAINNLKAPA
;
A
#
# COMPACT_ATOMS: atom_id res chain seq x y z
N GLY A 1 4.67 24.92 -14.51
CA GLY A 1 4.97 24.05 -15.65
C GLY A 1 4.81 22.59 -15.26
N ASP A 2 3.57 22.12 -15.12
CA ASP A 2 3.31 20.79 -14.55
C ASP A 2 2.39 19.89 -15.41
N ARG A 3 2.09 20.33 -16.64
CA ARG A 3 1.34 19.53 -17.63
C ARG A 3 2.23 18.75 -18.60
N GLN A 4 3.55 18.92 -18.56
CA GLN A 4 4.50 18.20 -19.42
C GLN A 4 5.04 16.89 -18.81
N GLY A 5 4.98 16.72 -17.48
CA GLY A 5 5.47 15.49 -16.81
C GLY A 5 4.55 14.28 -16.99
N ALA A 6 3.23 14.47 -16.88
CA ALA A 6 2.24 13.39 -16.96
C ALA A 6 2.10 12.77 -18.37
N GLY A 7 2.37 13.56 -19.42
CA GLY A 7 2.41 13.07 -20.80
C GLY A 7 3.63 12.19 -21.09
N SER A 8 4.79 12.51 -20.49
CA SER A 8 6.02 11.73 -20.67
C SER A 8 5.98 10.37 -19.99
N MET A 9 5.34 10.28 -18.81
CA MET A 9 5.20 9.01 -18.09
C MET A 9 4.18 8.07 -18.74
N ARG A 10 3.07 8.60 -19.30
CA ARG A 10 2.14 7.83 -20.13
C ARG A 10 2.78 7.36 -21.44
N ALA A 11 3.63 8.17 -22.06
CA ALA A 11 4.37 7.76 -23.26
C ALA A 11 5.39 6.63 -22.96
N LEU A 12 6.06 6.66 -21.81
CA LEU A 12 6.97 5.57 -21.40
C LEU A 12 6.21 4.27 -21.09
N TYR A 13 5.04 4.33 -20.44
CA TYR A 13 4.22 3.15 -20.18
C TYR A 13 3.57 2.57 -21.45
N MET A 14 3.11 3.42 -22.38
CA MET A 14 2.56 2.96 -23.67
C MET A 14 3.63 2.40 -24.63
N SER A 15 4.92 2.69 -24.42
CA SER A 15 6.00 2.12 -25.22
C SER A 15 6.36 0.68 -24.86
N LYS A 16 5.90 0.18 -23.70
CA LYS A 16 6.21 -1.18 -23.20
C LYS A 16 5.10 -2.20 -23.44
N GLU A 17 3.94 -1.76 -23.91
CA GLU A 17 2.97 -2.60 -24.64
C GLU A 17 3.32 -2.63 -26.14
N SER A 18 4.60 -2.81 -26.47
CA SER A 18 4.92 -3.29 -27.80
C SER A 18 4.26 -4.65 -27.90
N LYS A 19 3.15 -4.72 -28.64
CA LYS A 19 2.48 -5.93 -29.12
C LYS A 19 3.59 -6.91 -29.49
N SER A 20 3.92 -7.83 -28.58
CA SER A 20 5.06 -8.71 -28.75
C SER A 20 4.65 -9.63 -29.88
N TRP A 21 5.12 -9.40 -31.09
CA TRP A 21 4.86 -10.27 -32.24
C TRP A 21 5.65 -11.58 -32.12
N LYS A 22 6.60 -11.64 -31.18
CA LYS A 22 7.46 -12.79 -30.92
C LYS A 22 6.70 -14.12 -30.72
N PRO A 23 5.60 -14.24 -29.94
CA PRO A 23 4.88 -15.50 -29.78
C PRO A 23 4.06 -15.86 -31.04
N ILE A 24 3.57 -14.88 -31.80
CA ILE A 24 2.84 -15.12 -33.07
C ILE A 24 3.81 -15.61 -34.14
N VAL A 25 4.97 -14.98 -34.24
CA VAL A 25 6.05 -15.37 -35.16
C VAL A 25 6.62 -16.73 -34.79
N LEU A 26 6.85 -17.00 -33.50
CA LEU A 26 7.33 -18.29 -33.02
C LEU A 26 6.31 -19.41 -33.27
N GLY A 27 5.02 -19.14 -33.04
CA GLY A 27 3.93 -20.07 -33.35
C GLY A 27 3.83 -20.37 -34.86
N GLY A 28 3.93 -19.33 -35.70
CA GLY A 28 3.96 -19.49 -37.16
C GLY A 28 5.14 -20.32 -37.66
N LEU A 29 6.33 -20.11 -37.10
CA LEU A 29 7.54 -20.89 -37.41
C LEU A 29 7.38 -22.37 -36.99
N ALA A 30 6.77 -22.64 -35.83
CA ALA A 30 6.51 -24.00 -35.38
C ALA A 30 5.56 -24.75 -36.33
N VAL A 31 4.51 -24.08 -36.82
CA VAL A 31 3.58 -24.67 -37.79
C VAL A 31 4.27 -24.96 -39.13
N LEU A 32 5.08 -24.03 -39.63
CA LEU A 32 5.86 -24.24 -40.86
C LEU A 32 6.87 -25.38 -40.72
N PHE A 33 7.51 -25.52 -39.56
CA PHE A 33 8.40 -26.64 -39.27
C PHE A 33 7.67 -27.98 -39.30
N VAL A 34 6.48 -28.07 -38.69
CA VAL A 34 5.66 -29.28 -38.73
C VAL A 34 5.29 -29.62 -40.17
N ILE A 35 4.82 -28.66 -40.96
CA ILE A 35 4.50 -28.86 -42.39
C ILE A 35 5.72 -29.36 -43.16
N ALA A 36 6.88 -28.74 -42.96
CA ALA A 36 8.13 -29.14 -43.63
C ALA A 36 8.55 -30.58 -43.27
N VAL A 37 8.40 -30.98 -42.00
CA VAL A 37 8.66 -32.37 -41.55
C VAL A 37 7.71 -33.35 -42.26
N TYR A 38 6.42 -33.03 -42.35
CA TYR A 38 5.46 -33.86 -43.09
C TYR A 38 5.77 -33.91 -44.59
N THR A 39 6.11 -32.78 -45.23
CA THR A 39 6.47 -32.74 -46.65
C THR A 39 7.75 -33.52 -46.95
N ALA A 40 8.80 -33.35 -46.14
CA ALA A 40 10.05 -34.10 -46.28
C ALA A 40 9.83 -35.61 -46.12
N TYR A 41 8.97 -36.00 -45.17
CA TYR A 41 8.58 -37.39 -44.99
C TYR A 41 7.80 -37.96 -46.19
N TYR A 42 6.86 -37.20 -46.76
CA TYR A 42 6.17 -37.58 -48.01
C TYR A 42 7.14 -37.72 -49.19
N VAL A 43 8.06 -36.78 -49.37
CA VAL A 43 9.07 -36.82 -50.44
C VAL A 43 9.98 -38.05 -50.29
N PHE A 44 10.44 -38.35 -49.07
CA PHE A 44 11.24 -39.54 -48.78
C PHE A 44 10.53 -40.84 -49.22
N LEU A 45 9.23 -40.97 -48.97
CA LEU A 45 8.44 -42.14 -49.37
C LEU A 45 8.34 -42.32 -50.88
N TYR A 46 8.20 -41.24 -51.64
CA TYR A 46 8.05 -41.31 -53.11
C TYR A 46 9.39 -41.30 -53.86
N SER A 47 10.48 -40.86 -53.22
CA SER A 47 11.81 -40.72 -53.85
C SER A 47 12.55 -42.03 -54.15
N GLY A 48 11.98 -43.20 -53.81
CA GLY A 48 12.64 -44.51 -53.93
C GLY A 48 11.85 -45.59 -54.69
N TYR A 49 10.75 -45.25 -55.36
CA TYR A 49 9.94 -46.21 -56.12
C TYR A 49 9.97 -45.91 -57.62
N GLU A 50 10.53 -46.84 -58.41
CA GLU A 50 10.02 -47.03 -59.76
C GLU A 50 8.62 -47.65 -59.64
N THR A 51 7.65 -47.07 -60.32
CA THR A 51 6.25 -47.50 -60.31
C THR A 51 6.11 -48.87 -60.99
N SER A 52 6.50 -49.95 -60.32
CA SER A 52 6.26 -51.30 -60.83
C SER A 52 4.80 -51.70 -60.61
N ILE A 53 4.08 -51.86 -61.72
CA ILE A 53 2.69 -52.29 -61.78
C ILE A 53 2.69 -53.82 -61.85
N ASP A 54 1.99 -54.49 -60.94
CA ASP A 54 1.77 -55.95 -61.03
C ASP A 54 0.82 -56.27 -62.19
N ILE A 55 0.84 -57.50 -62.70
CA ILE A 55 0.07 -57.96 -63.87
C ILE A 55 -1.45 -57.81 -63.67
N GLY A 56 -1.92 -57.60 -62.43
CA GLY A 56 -3.31 -57.26 -62.08
C GLY A 56 -3.66 -55.77 -61.98
N GLY A 57 -2.76 -54.85 -62.36
CA GLY A 57 -2.99 -53.40 -62.28
C GLY A 57 -2.84 -52.80 -60.87
N ASN A 58 -2.35 -53.57 -59.90
CA ASN A 58 -2.13 -53.10 -58.54
C ASN A 58 -0.70 -52.57 -58.37
N LEU A 59 -0.57 -51.43 -57.68
CA LEU A 59 0.71 -50.83 -57.31
C LEU A 59 1.40 -51.73 -56.25
N THR A 60 2.27 -52.63 -56.68
CA THR A 60 3.09 -53.44 -55.78
C THR A 60 4.42 -52.73 -55.56
N GLY A 61 4.51 -52.06 -54.42
CA GLY A 61 5.72 -51.36 -54.03
C GLY A 61 5.59 -50.72 -52.66
N VAL A 62 4.44 -50.13 -52.33
CA VAL A 62 4.30 -49.32 -51.11
C VAL A 62 4.67 -50.15 -49.86
N ARG A 63 5.75 -49.75 -49.17
CA ARG A 63 6.16 -50.21 -47.84
C ARG A 63 5.09 -49.84 -46.79
N SER A 64 3.87 -50.31 -46.96
CA SER A 64 2.70 -49.93 -46.14
C SER A 64 2.88 -50.27 -44.66
N GLY A 65 3.62 -51.33 -44.34
CA GLY A 65 3.99 -51.68 -42.96
C GLY A 65 4.98 -50.70 -42.32
N VAL A 66 6.11 -50.42 -42.97
CA VAL A 66 7.14 -49.48 -42.48
C VAL A 66 6.61 -48.03 -42.44
N PHE A 67 5.68 -47.71 -43.34
CA PHE A 67 4.90 -46.48 -43.33
C PHE A 67 4.13 -46.34 -42.01
N GLY A 68 3.35 -47.35 -41.63
CA GLY A 68 2.60 -47.35 -40.37
C GLY A 68 3.48 -47.20 -39.13
N ASP A 69 4.62 -47.91 -39.10
CA ASP A 69 5.55 -47.89 -37.96
C ASP A 69 6.21 -46.51 -37.74
N ALA A 70 6.68 -45.87 -38.81
CA ALA A 70 7.29 -44.54 -38.72
C ALA A 70 6.26 -43.44 -38.37
N PHE A 71 5.03 -43.54 -38.88
CA PHE A 71 3.94 -42.64 -38.49
C PHE A 71 3.57 -42.79 -37.01
N GLY A 72 3.59 -44.01 -36.47
CA GLY A 72 3.36 -44.26 -35.05
C GLY A 72 4.39 -43.54 -34.17
N VAL A 73 5.68 -43.66 -34.50
CA VAL A 73 6.77 -43.00 -33.75
C VAL A 73 6.67 -41.47 -33.83
N LEU A 74 6.39 -40.92 -35.02
CA LEU A 74 6.27 -39.48 -35.25
C LEU A 74 5.07 -38.87 -34.49
N ASN A 75 3.92 -39.55 -34.52
CA ASN A 75 2.72 -39.14 -33.78
C ASN A 75 2.91 -39.22 -32.26
N ALA A 76 3.60 -40.26 -31.77
CA ALA A 76 3.95 -40.39 -30.36
C ALA A 76 4.89 -39.26 -29.90
N LEU A 77 5.88 -38.89 -30.71
CA LEU A 77 6.78 -37.76 -30.44
C LEU A 77 6.02 -36.43 -30.40
N PHE A 78 5.16 -36.15 -31.39
CA PHE A 78 4.36 -34.93 -31.39
C PHE A 78 3.38 -34.85 -30.23
N SER A 79 2.79 -35.99 -29.84
CA SER A 79 1.91 -36.08 -28.67
C SER A 79 2.68 -35.83 -27.37
N GLY A 80 3.89 -36.37 -27.23
CA GLY A 80 4.78 -36.09 -26.10
C GLY A 80 5.23 -34.63 -26.02
N LEU A 81 5.55 -34.01 -27.16
CA LEU A 81 5.90 -32.59 -27.25
C LEU A 81 4.69 -31.68 -26.95
N ALA A 82 3.51 -32.01 -27.47
CA ALA A 82 2.28 -31.28 -27.17
C ALA A 82 1.94 -31.35 -25.67
N PHE A 83 2.05 -32.54 -25.07
CA PHE A 83 1.87 -32.72 -23.63
C PHE A 83 2.91 -31.93 -22.82
N SER A 84 4.18 -31.94 -23.25
CA SER A 84 5.25 -31.15 -22.60
C SER A 84 4.97 -29.65 -22.70
N GLY A 85 4.48 -29.18 -23.84
CA GLY A 85 4.04 -27.80 -24.02
C GLY A 85 2.92 -27.43 -23.06
N VAL A 86 1.88 -28.27 -22.95
CA VAL A 86 0.79 -28.07 -21.98
C VAL A 86 1.29 -28.10 -20.53
N LEU A 87 2.24 -28.99 -20.21
CA LEU A 87 2.82 -29.03 -18.87
C LEU A 87 3.58 -27.75 -18.55
N ILE A 88 4.40 -27.25 -19.48
CA ILE A 88 5.12 -25.99 -19.33
C ILE A 88 4.14 -24.83 -19.16
N THR A 89 3.07 -24.76 -19.96
CA THR A 89 2.08 -23.68 -19.83
C THR A 89 1.34 -23.75 -18.49
N LEU A 90 1.00 -24.94 -17.99
CA LEU A 90 0.39 -25.10 -16.66
C LEU A 90 1.33 -24.63 -15.54
N LEU A 91 2.63 -24.90 -15.65
CA LEU A 91 3.63 -24.43 -14.69
C LEU A 91 3.76 -22.90 -14.72
N LEU A 92 3.78 -22.29 -15.91
CA LEU A 92 3.81 -20.84 -16.07
C LEU A 92 2.53 -20.20 -15.51
N GLN A 93 1.35 -20.74 -15.84
CA GLN A 93 0.07 -20.25 -15.32
C GLN A 93 -0.02 -20.32 -13.80
N ARG A 94 0.52 -21.38 -13.18
CA ARG A 94 0.58 -21.48 -11.72
C ARG A 94 1.42 -20.37 -11.10
N LYS A 95 2.56 -20.06 -11.71
CA LYS A 95 3.42 -18.96 -11.27
C LYS A 95 2.72 -17.61 -11.44
N ASP A 96 2.15 -17.36 -12.61
CA ASP A 96 1.42 -16.10 -12.89
C ASP A 96 0.23 -15.91 -11.96
N LEU A 97 -0.49 -17.00 -11.63
CA LEU A 97 -1.59 -16.97 -10.66
C LEU A 97 -1.09 -16.61 -9.25
N ALA A 98 0.04 -17.17 -8.82
CA ALA A 98 0.63 -16.86 -7.52
C ALA A 98 1.09 -15.39 -7.44
N ASP A 99 1.76 -14.90 -8.49
CA ASP A 99 2.19 -13.50 -8.57
C ASP A 99 0.98 -12.55 -8.60
N SER A 100 -0.09 -12.92 -9.33
CA SER A 100 -1.36 -12.18 -9.36
C SER A 100 -2.05 -12.14 -8.00
N GLN A 101 -2.10 -13.26 -7.27
CA GLN A 101 -2.66 -13.31 -5.92
C GLN A 101 -1.93 -12.37 -4.95
N LEU A 102 -0.59 -12.36 -5.01
CA LEU A 102 0.22 -11.47 -4.19
C LEU A 102 -0.03 -9.99 -4.54
N GLN A 103 -0.12 -9.66 -5.83
CA GLN A 103 -0.42 -8.30 -6.27
C GLN A 103 -1.83 -7.86 -5.83
N ASN A 104 -2.82 -8.74 -5.96
CA ASN A 104 -4.18 -8.47 -5.51
C ASN A 104 -4.25 -8.27 -3.99
N ALA A 105 -3.53 -9.07 -3.21
CA ALA A 105 -3.47 -8.92 -1.75
C ALA A 105 -2.88 -7.54 -1.36
N LYS A 106 -1.79 -7.11 -1.99
CA LYS A 106 -1.21 -5.77 -1.78
C LYS A 106 -2.21 -4.66 -2.11
N GLN A 107 -2.85 -4.74 -3.27
CA GLN A 107 -3.83 -3.74 -3.71
C GLN A 107 -5.05 -3.70 -2.78
N GLN A 108 -5.49 -4.86 -2.26
CA GLN A 108 -6.58 -4.93 -1.30
C GLN A 108 -6.20 -4.24 0.01
N THR A 109 -4.99 -4.47 0.53
CA THR A 109 -4.50 -3.79 1.74
C THR A 109 -4.46 -2.27 1.56
N GLU A 110 -3.88 -1.80 0.45
CA GLU A 110 -3.81 -0.36 0.14
C GLU A 110 -5.21 0.25 0.02
N SER A 111 -6.13 -0.43 -0.67
CA SER A 111 -7.52 0.03 -0.81
C SER A 111 -8.25 0.11 0.55
N GLN A 112 -8.06 -0.89 1.42
CA GLN A 112 -8.61 -0.88 2.77
C GLN A 112 -8.02 0.27 3.61
N PHE A 113 -6.71 0.48 3.53
CA PHE A 113 -6.03 1.58 4.20
C PHE A 113 -6.59 2.95 3.79
N TYR A 114 -6.68 3.23 2.49
CA TYR A 114 -7.23 4.50 2.00
C TYR A 114 -8.71 4.69 2.35
N SER A 115 -9.47 3.59 2.42
CA SER A 115 -10.86 3.63 2.91
C SER A 115 -10.91 4.04 4.38
N MET A 116 -10.04 3.47 5.23
CA MET A 116 -9.94 3.86 6.65
C MET A 116 -9.47 5.31 6.83
N LEU A 117 -8.53 5.78 6.00
CA LEU A 117 -8.14 7.19 6.00
C LEU A 117 -9.31 8.11 5.63
N THR A 118 -10.11 7.71 4.63
CA THR A 118 -11.29 8.48 4.23
C THR A 118 -12.29 8.56 5.37
N LEU A 119 -12.57 7.44 6.04
CA LEU A 119 -13.43 7.40 7.24
C LEU A 119 -12.87 8.30 8.36
N GLN A 120 -11.55 8.27 8.58
CA GLN A 120 -10.88 9.13 9.55
C GLN A 120 -11.09 10.62 9.23
N GLN A 121 -10.97 11.01 7.96
CA GLN A 121 -11.22 12.38 7.53
C GLN A 121 -12.69 12.77 7.65
N GLN A 122 -13.62 11.84 7.41
CA GLN A 122 -15.05 12.06 7.61
C GLN A 122 -15.41 12.30 9.09
N VAL A 123 -14.77 11.59 10.02
CA VAL A 123 -14.94 11.86 11.47
C VAL A 123 -14.59 13.30 11.78
N ILE A 124 -13.46 13.81 11.25
CA ILE A 124 -13.04 15.19 11.45
C ILE A 124 -14.05 16.16 10.83
N GLN A 125 -14.51 15.90 9.61
CA GLN A 125 -15.50 16.75 8.92
C GLN A 125 -16.85 16.81 9.65
N GLY A 126 -17.18 15.79 10.44
CA GLY A 126 -18.39 15.76 11.26
C GLY A 126 -18.32 16.60 12.53
N PHE A 127 -17.18 17.24 12.84
CA PHE A 127 -17.05 18.06 14.03
C PHE A 127 -17.73 19.42 13.85
N ASP A 128 -18.55 19.80 14.82
CA ASP A 128 -19.19 21.11 14.88
C ASP A 128 -19.21 21.69 16.31
N LEU A 129 -18.93 22.98 16.42
CA LEU A 129 -19.03 23.72 17.68
C LEU A 129 -19.93 24.93 17.47
N HIS A 130 -21.08 24.90 18.11
CA HIS A 130 -22.06 25.98 18.07
C HIS A 130 -21.69 27.06 19.09
N VAL A 131 -21.12 28.17 18.63
CA VAL A 131 -20.76 29.28 19.51
C VAL A 131 -21.88 30.32 19.49
N LYS A 132 -22.50 30.52 20.65
CA LYS A 132 -23.53 31.56 20.85
C LYS A 132 -22.99 32.65 21.77
N ASN A 133 -22.64 33.79 21.20
CA ASN A 133 -22.35 35.02 21.94
C ASN A 133 -23.55 35.97 21.86
N ARG A 134 -23.65 36.95 22.78
CA ARG A 134 -24.79 37.89 22.88
C ARG A 134 -25.17 38.55 21.56
N ASP A 135 -24.20 38.78 20.66
CA ASP A 135 -24.42 39.47 19.38
C ASP A 135 -24.11 38.63 18.13
N ARG A 136 -23.55 37.42 18.27
CA ARG A 136 -23.14 36.58 17.12
C ARG A 136 -23.32 35.10 17.40
N GLN A 137 -23.96 34.42 16.45
CA GLN A 137 -24.04 32.97 16.39
C GLN A 137 -23.27 32.51 15.16
N TYR A 138 -22.25 31.70 15.37
CA TYR A 138 -21.49 31.06 14.30
C TYR A 138 -21.12 29.63 14.72
N THR A 139 -20.92 28.79 13.71
CA THR A 139 -20.49 27.41 13.90
C THR A 139 -19.04 27.30 13.46
N ILE A 140 -18.21 26.68 14.30
CA ILE A 140 -16.86 26.25 13.93
C ILE A 140 -16.98 24.81 13.47
N GLU A 141 -16.43 24.48 12.32
CA GLU A 141 -16.60 23.17 11.69
C GLU A 141 -15.26 22.50 11.40
N GLY A 142 -15.25 21.18 11.41
CA GLY A 142 -14.12 20.38 10.96
C GLY A 142 -12.86 20.55 11.81
N ARG A 143 -11.74 20.78 11.12
CA ARG A 143 -10.41 20.92 11.75
C ARG A 143 -10.28 22.17 12.61
N ASP A 144 -11.06 23.22 12.34
CA ASP A 144 -10.98 24.45 13.12
C ASP A 144 -11.45 24.26 14.58
N CYS A 145 -12.23 23.21 14.86
CA CYS A 145 -12.60 22.83 16.21
C CYS A 145 -11.37 22.53 17.09
N PHE A 146 -10.32 21.90 16.53
CA PHE A 146 -9.09 21.63 17.27
C PHE A 146 -8.38 22.90 17.72
N ARG A 147 -8.44 23.98 16.92
CA ARG A 147 -7.89 25.28 17.29
C ARG A 147 -8.63 25.88 18.48
N ASP A 148 -9.96 25.77 18.52
CA ASP A 148 -10.75 26.26 19.65
C ASP A 148 -10.51 25.43 20.92
N TRP A 149 -10.48 24.11 20.78
CA TRP A 149 -10.16 23.20 21.87
C TRP A 149 -8.74 23.40 22.40
N HIS A 150 -7.79 23.74 21.54
CA HIS A 150 -6.43 24.11 21.96
C HIS A 150 -6.43 25.36 22.84
N LYS A 151 -7.15 26.42 22.45
CA LYS A 151 -7.32 27.61 23.31
C LYS A 151 -7.94 27.25 24.66
N LYS A 152 -8.91 26.33 24.68
CA LYS A 152 -9.50 25.81 25.92
C LYS A 152 -8.46 25.05 26.75
N LEU A 153 -7.66 24.20 26.12
CA LEU A 153 -6.59 23.45 26.76
C LEU A 153 -5.59 24.38 27.45
N CYS A 154 -5.15 25.45 26.79
CA CYS A 154 -4.26 26.45 27.40
C CYS A 154 -4.90 27.13 28.62
N ARG A 155 -6.19 27.49 28.53
CA ARG A 155 -6.92 28.09 29.67
C ARG A 155 -7.01 27.13 30.86
N GLU A 156 -7.36 25.87 30.62
CA GLU A 156 -7.42 24.85 31.67
C GLU A 156 -6.04 24.60 32.29
N TYR A 157 -4.98 24.59 31.48
CA TYR A 157 -3.61 24.41 31.96
C TYR A 157 -3.19 25.52 32.92
N ILE A 158 -3.44 26.78 32.56
CA ILE A 158 -3.16 27.94 33.40
C ILE A 158 -4.03 27.94 34.66
N ALA A 159 -5.31 27.61 34.53
CA ALA A 159 -6.26 27.60 35.66
C ALA A 159 -5.93 26.51 36.70
N ASN A 160 -5.34 25.40 36.29
CA ASN A 160 -4.92 24.31 37.17
C ASN A 160 -3.49 24.49 37.74
N TYR A 161 -2.95 25.71 37.69
CA TYR A 161 -1.68 26.03 38.33
C TYR A 161 -1.76 25.84 39.84
N GLU A 162 -0.85 25.04 40.39
CA GLU A 162 -0.66 24.88 41.83
C GLU A 162 0.83 24.75 42.11
N GLU A 163 1.30 25.47 43.12
CA GLU A 163 2.72 25.51 43.49
C GLU A 163 3.21 24.11 43.88
N GLY A 164 4.36 23.69 43.31
CA GLY A 164 4.94 22.37 43.55
C GLY A 164 4.34 21.21 42.73
N ARG A 165 3.30 21.43 41.92
CA ARG A 165 2.77 20.41 41.00
C ARG A 165 3.68 20.22 39.79
N SER A 166 3.96 18.96 39.43
CA SER A 166 4.67 18.63 38.19
C SER A 166 3.92 19.15 36.95
N GLU A 167 4.63 19.83 36.05
CA GLU A 167 4.07 20.43 34.84
C GLU A 167 3.43 19.40 33.92
N GLY A 168 4.07 18.23 33.75
CA GLY A 168 3.51 17.13 32.97
C GLY A 168 2.20 16.61 33.54
N LEU A 169 2.07 16.54 34.87
CA LEU A 169 0.81 16.16 35.51
C LEU A 169 -0.27 17.22 35.28
N ARG A 170 0.07 18.51 35.41
CA ARG A 170 -0.83 19.64 35.12
C ARG A 170 -1.32 19.59 33.67
N ALA A 171 -0.44 19.31 32.71
CA ALA A 171 -0.77 19.17 31.30
C ALA A 171 -1.77 18.03 31.05
N VAL A 172 -1.54 16.86 31.65
CA VAL A 172 -2.44 15.71 31.55
C VAL A 172 -3.82 16.03 32.16
N MET A 173 -3.87 16.69 33.32
CA MET A 173 -5.14 17.08 33.95
C MET A 173 -5.94 18.05 33.07
N ALA A 174 -5.29 19.09 32.53
CA ALA A 174 -5.92 20.04 31.62
C ALA A 174 -6.45 19.35 30.35
N TYR A 175 -5.66 18.43 29.79
CA TYR A 175 -6.08 17.62 28.65
C TYR A 175 -7.29 16.75 28.97
N GLU A 176 -7.32 16.10 30.12
CA GLU A 176 -8.44 15.24 30.53
C GLU A 176 -9.74 16.03 30.70
N VAL A 177 -9.69 17.28 31.19
CA VAL A 177 -10.86 18.18 31.26
C VAL A 177 -11.40 18.48 29.87
N VAL A 178 -10.52 18.84 28.92
CA VAL A 178 -10.95 19.12 27.54
C VAL A 178 -11.52 17.87 26.88
N LEU A 179 -10.84 16.73 27.04
CA LEU A 179 -11.28 15.44 26.51
C LEU A 179 -12.64 15.03 27.07
N GLN A 180 -12.89 15.22 28.36
CA GLN A 180 -14.19 14.91 28.98
C GLN A 180 -15.29 15.83 28.42
N SER A 181 -14.99 17.11 28.21
CA SER A 181 -15.97 18.06 27.68
C SER A 181 -16.36 17.82 26.21
N HIS A 182 -15.52 17.11 25.44
CA HIS A 182 -15.78 16.75 24.04
C HIS A 182 -15.54 15.24 23.80
N GLN A 183 -15.95 14.40 24.77
CA GLN A 183 -15.61 12.97 24.76
C GLN A 183 -16.21 12.23 23.55
N GLY A 184 -17.39 12.65 23.07
CA GLY A 184 -18.01 12.08 21.87
C GLY A 184 -17.09 12.20 20.66
N ASP A 185 -16.67 13.42 20.36
CA ASP A 185 -15.93 13.78 19.15
C ASP A 185 -14.47 13.34 19.24
N LEU A 186 -13.73 13.83 20.25
CA LEU A 186 -12.32 13.50 20.44
C LEU A 186 -12.13 12.00 20.72
N GLY A 187 -13.04 11.39 21.48
CA GLY A 187 -12.99 9.96 21.75
C GLY A 187 -13.22 9.12 20.49
N LEU A 188 -14.10 9.56 19.57
CA LEU A 188 -14.28 8.91 18.27
C LEU A 188 -13.05 9.09 17.38
N TYR A 189 -12.51 10.30 17.31
CA TYR A 189 -11.32 10.62 16.54
C TYR A 189 -10.11 9.77 16.92
N PHE A 190 -9.76 9.70 18.20
CA PHE A 190 -8.58 8.93 18.62
C PHE A 190 -8.77 7.42 18.42
N ARG A 191 -9.99 6.89 18.60
CA ARG A 191 -10.28 5.47 18.32
C ARG A 191 -10.17 5.15 16.83
N SER A 192 -10.68 6.02 15.98
CA SER A 192 -10.60 5.86 14.53
C SER A 192 -9.14 5.97 14.06
N LEU A 193 -8.40 6.97 14.53
CA LEU A 193 -6.98 7.12 14.20
C LEU A 193 -6.13 5.94 14.69
N TYR A 194 -6.40 5.46 15.90
CA TYR A 194 -5.73 4.27 16.44
C TYR A 194 -6.00 3.04 15.58
N SER A 195 -7.22 2.92 15.05
CA SER A 195 -7.58 1.82 14.15
C SER A 195 -6.81 1.88 12.84
N VAL A 196 -6.57 3.07 12.29
CA VAL A 196 -5.71 3.26 11.10
C VAL A 196 -4.29 2.76 11.37
N PHE A 197 -3.63 3.21 12.44
CA PHE A 197 -2.26 2.77 12.74
C PHE A 197 -2.17 1.31 13.15
N ARG A 198 -3.21 0.77 13.82
CA ARG A 198 -3.31 -0.66 14.09
C ARG A 198 -3.44 -1.49 12.82
N PHE A 199 -4.20 -1.00 11.82
CA PHE A 199 -4.29 -1.66 10.53
C PHE A 199 -2.92 -1.68 9.84
N VAL A 200 -2.20 -0.55 9.87
CA VAL A 200 -0.84 -0.46 9.29
C VAL A 200 0.11 -1.46 9.95
N GLU A 201 0.11 -1.57 11.29
CA GLU A 201 0.93 -2.54 12.02
C GLU A 201 0.60 -4.00 11.68
N LEU A 202 -0.67 -4.32 11.47
CA LEU A 202 -1.14 -5.69 11.23
C LEU A 202 -1.16 -6.08 9.74
N ALA A 203 -0.87 -5.15 8.85
CA ALA A 203 -0.88 -5.38 7.42
C ALA A 203 0.25 -6.34 7.02
N GLU A 204 -0.11 -7.52 6.52
CA GLU A 204 0.86 -8.53 6.03
C GLU A 204 1.49 -8.11 4.69
N TYR A 205 0.73 -7.38 3.87
CA TYR A 205 1.12 -6.99 2.52
C TYR A 205 1.14 -5.48 2.37
N GLY A 206 2.29 -4.91 2.02
CA GLY A 206 2.44 -3.47 1.79
C GLY A 206 3.67 -2.93 2.50
N ASP A 207 3.96 -1.65 2.27
CA ASP A 207 5.03 -0.95 2.99
C ASP A 207 4.43 -0.23 4.20
N GLU A 208 4.51 -0.88 5.37
CA GLU A 208 4.06 -0.37 6.66
C GLU A 208 4.51 1.08 6.92
N LYS A 209 5.80 1.37 6.68
CA LYS A 209 6.37 2.70 6.91
C LYS A 209 5.81 3.73 5.95
N HIS A 210 5.64 3.35 4.68
CA HIS A 210 5.00 4.23 3.70
C HIS A 210 3.56 4.57 4.11
N LEU A 211 2.76 3.57 4.47
CA LEU A 211 1.36 3.79 4.89
C LEU A 211 1.29 4.66 6.15
N ALA A 212 2.11 4.39 7.16
CA ALA A 212 2.16 5.20 8.37
C ALA A 212 2.55 6.65 8.08
N ARG A 213 3.53 6.87 7.20
CA ARG A 213 3.94 8.22 6.77
C ARG A 213 2.82 8.96 6.05
N VAL A 214 2.07 8.27 5.18
CA VAL A 214 0.88 8.84 4.52
C VAL A 214 -0.17 9.23 5.57
N ALA A 215 -0.49 8.35 6.52
CA ALA A 215 -1.44 8.66 7.59
C ALA A 215 -1.00 9.87 8.42
N ARG A 216 0.27 9.90 8.84
CA ARG A 216 0.87 11.00 9.61
C ARG A 216 0.81 12.33 8.86
N SER A 217 1.06 12.33 7.55
CA SER A 217 1.05 13.56 6.73
C SER A 217 -0.31 14.24 6.62
N LEU A 218 -1.40 13.54 6.97
CA LEU A 218 -2.75 14.09 6.94
C LEU A 218 -3.18 14.75 8.26
N LEU A 219 -2.38 14.63 9.32
CA LEU A 219 -2.66 15.24 10.63
C LEU A 219 -2.26 16.72 10.61
N SER A 220 -3.16 17.60 11.05
CA SER A 220 -2.84 19.02 11.21
C SER A 220 -2.03 19.30 12.49
N ASP A 221 -1.44 20.48 12.58
CA ASP A 221 -0.61 20.87 13.74
C ASP A 221 -1.38 20.74 15.07
N TYR A 222 -2.61 21.26 15.13
CA TYR A 222 -3.43 21.15 16.35
C TYR A 222 -3.86 19.70 16.63
N GLU A 223 -4.09 18.87 15.60
CA GLU A 223 -4.34 17.44 15.79
C GLU A 223 -3.12 16.73 16.41
N LEU A 224 -1.91 17.05 15.93
CA LEU A 224 -0.66 16.51 16.48
C LEU A 224 -0.48 16.88 17.94
N ILE A 225 -0.80 18.13 18.34
CA ILE A 225 -0.76 18.55 19.74
C ILE A 225 -1.77 17.77 20.59
N PHE A 226 -2.98 17.58 20.08
CA PHE A 226 -3.99 16.79 20.79
C PHE A 226 -3.60 15.32 20.90
N LEU A 227 -2.97 14.74 19.87
CA LEU A 227 -2.42 13.39 19.88
C LEU A 227 -1.25 13.26 20.85
N TYR A 228 -0.40 14.29 20.94
CA TYR A 228 0.71 14.36 21.88
C TYR A 228 0.24 14.21 23.33
N TYR A 229 -0.70 15.07 23.77
CA TYR A 229 -1.25 14.98 25.13
C TYR A 229 -2.14 13.74 25.33
N ASN A 230 -2.78 13.24 24.27
CA ASN A 230 -3.48 11.95 24.32
C ASN A 230 -2.52 10.83 24.71
N CYS A 231 -1.35 10.77 24.07
CA CYS A 231 -0.31 9.78 24.38
C CYS A 231 0.12 9.84 25.84
N LEU A 232 0.16 11.03 26.46
CA LEU A 232 0.52 11.19 27.88
C LEU A 232 -0.62 10.79 28.85
N SER A 233 -1.87 10.85 28.40
CA SER A 233 -3.05 10.51 29.20
C SER A 233 -3.16 9.00 29.49
N ARG A 234 -3.90 8.63 30.53
CA ARG A 234 -4.14 7.22 30.87
C ARG A 234 -4.87 6.47 29.75
N LYS A 235 -5.83 7.10 29.08
CA LYS A 235 -6.65 6.48 28.02
C LYS A 235 -5.88 6.33 26.70
N GLY A 236 -5.01 7.28 26.38
CA GLY A 236 -4.25 7.30 25.12
C GLY A 236 -2.85 6.71 25.20
N ARG A 237 -2.40 6.23 26.37
CA ARG A 237 -1.07 5.62 26.54
C ARG A 237 -0.76 4.51 25.54
N GLY A 238 -1.77 3.73 25.12
CA GLY A 238 -1.58 2.68 24.11
C GLY A 238 -1.11 3.21 22.75
N PHE A 239 -1.37 4.48 22.44
CA PHE A 239 -0.96 5.14 21.20
C PHE A 239 0.54 5.46 21.18
N GLN A 240 1.20 5.57 22.34
CA GLN A 240 2.63 5.88 22.42
C GLN A 240 3.48 4.93 21.57
N LYS A 241 3.11 3.64 21.52
CA LYS A 241 3.76 2.64 20.66
C LYS A 241 3.83 3.09 19.21
N TYR A 242 2.72 3.59 18.66
CA TYR A 242 2.66 4.06 17.27
C TYR A 242 3.37 5.39 17.09
N ALA A 243 3.29 6.28 18.08
CA ALA A 243 4.08 7.50 18.08
C ALA A 243 5.58 7.19 17.91
N ASP A 244 6.12 6.30 18.75
CA ASP A 244 7.53 5.93 18.73
C ASP A 244 7.92 5.11 17.49
N THR A 245 7.02 4.28 16.98
CA THR A 245 7.31 3.40 15.83
C THR A 245 7.31 4.15 14.51
N TYR A 246 6.37 5.09 14.36
CA TYR A 246 6.13 5.82 13.11
C TYR A 246 6.51 7.29 13.17
N GLU A 247 7.23 7.69 14.22
CA GLU A 247 7.79 9.03 14.38
C GLU A 247 6.70 10.11 14.22
N LEU A 248 5.56 9.95 14.90
CA LEU A 248 4.36 10.72 14.60
C LEU A 248 4.49 12.24 14.76
N PHE A 249 5.46 12.70 15.54
CA PHE A 249 5.67 14.11 15.88
C PHE A 249 6.83 14.76 15.12
N ASP A 250 7.25 14.14 14.00
CA ASP A 250 8.23 14.65 13.03
C ASP A 250 7.92 16.07 12.50
N ASN A 251 6.64 16.42 12.32
CA ASN A 251 6.21 17.77 11.92
C ASN A 251 5.43 18.50 13.03
N LEU A 252 5.62 18.12 14.30
CA LEU A 252 4.97 18.81 15.41
C LEU A 252 5.57 20.21 15.60
N ASP A 253 4.74 21.24 15.56
CA ASP A 253 5.13 22.60 15.94
C ASP A 253 5.27 22.71 17.46
N VAL A 254 6.51 22.84 17.93
CA VAL A 254 6.83 22.92 19.36
C VAL A 254 6.22 24.16 20.03
N ASN A 255 5.92 25.21 19.27
CA ASN A 255 5.33 26.44 19.80
C ASN A 255 3.84 26.29 20.15
N LEU A 256 3.19 25.24 19.66
CA LEU A 256 1.81 24.93 20.00
C LEU A 256 1.70 24.02 21.24
N LEU A 257 2.82 23.55 21.80
CA LEU A 257 2.82 22.89 23.10
C LEU A 257 2.40 23.89 24.19
N LEU A 258 1.90 23.36 25.32
CA LEU A 258 1.52 24.17 26.47
C LEU A 258 2.73 24.85 27.11
N GLU A 259 3.86 24.15 27.14
CA GLU A 259 5.19 24.68 27.49
C GLU A 259 6.21 24.01 26.57
N LEU A 260 7.28 24.73 26.21
CA LEU A 260 8.34 24.17 25.36
C LEU A 260 8.98 22.94 26.01
N ASP A 261 9.13 22.97 27.34
CA ASP A 261 9.75 21.89 28.12
C ASP A 261 8.99 20.57 28.02
N HIS A 262 7.71 20.61 27.62
CA HIS A 262 6.93 19.41 27.43
C HIS A 262 7.50 18.47 26.38
N VAL A 263 8.38 18.91 25.47
CA VAL A 263 9.08 18.02 24.51
C VAL A 263 9.80 16.85 25.18
N ILE A 264 10.22 16.99 26.44
CA ILE A 264 10.94 15.93 27.18
C ILE A 264 10.02 14.86 27.78
N LEU A 265 8.70 15.11 27.80
CA LEU A 265 7.72 14.18 28.39
C LEU A 265 7.50 12.92 27.54
N MET A 266 8.10 12.87 26.35
CA MET A 266 7.92 11.80 25.40
C MET A 266 9.27 11.39 24.78
N GLN A 267 9.35 10.20 24.20
CA GLN A 267 10.64 9.65 23.77
C GLN A 267 11.21 10.39 22.55
N LYS A 268 12.53 10.62 22.52
CA LYS A 268 13.19 11.29 21.38
C LYS A 268 12.85 10.65 20.02
N LYS A 269 12.60 9.33 20.00
CA LYS A 269 12.28 8.58 18.78
C LYS A 269 10.98 9.07 18.10
N ALA A 270 9.92 9.41 18.84
CA ALA A 270 8.67 9.76 18.16
C ALA A 270 8.73 11.12 17.43
N PHE A 271 9.77 11.92 17.65
CA PHE A 271 9.99 13.18 16.95
C PHE A 271 10.74 13.02 15.62
N GLY A 272 11.24 11.82 15.26
CA GLY A 272 11.91 11.58 13.98
C GLY A 272 13.00 12.61 13.67
N GLU A 273 12.83 13.34 12.57
CA GLU A 273 13.75 14.37 12.06
C GLU A 273 13.38 15.81 12.49
N ASN A 274 12.48 16.00 13.46
CA ASN A 274 12.05 17.32 13.92
C ASN A 274 13.20 18.09 14.61
N GLU A 275 13.92 18.92 13.86
CA GLU A 275 15.09 19.65 14.37
C GLU A 275 14.75 20.54 15.58
N GLU A 276 13.62 21.25 15.55
CA GLU A 276 13.20 22.14 16.63
C GLU A 276 12.98 21.38 17.94
N ALA A 277 12.26 20.27 17.88
CA ALA A 277 12.02 19.41 19.05
C ALA A 277 13.32 18.77 19.54
N LEU A 278 14.18 18.28 18.63
CA LEU A 278 15.45 17.65 18.99
C LEU A 278 16.41 18.63 19.65
N VAL A 279 16.49 19.87 19.16
CA VAL A 279 17.29 20.94 19.76
C VAL A 279 16.74 21.31 21.13
N ALA A 280 15.43 21.50 21.26
CA ALA A 280 14.80 21.79 22.56
C ALA A 280 15.09 20.69 23.60
N ILE A 281 14.96 19.41 23.22
CA ILE A 281 15.27 18.27 24.09
C ILE A 281 16.74 18.29 24.53
N ASN A 282 17.67 18.58 23.61
CA ASN A 282 19.09 18.59 23.93
C ASN A 282 19.45 19.76 24.87
N ASN A 283 18.87 20.94 24.65
CA ASN A 283 19.10 22.11 25.48
C ASN A 283 18.58 21.91 26.92
N LEU A 284 17.42 21.28 27.06
CA LEU A 284 16.81 21.01 28.38
C LEU A 284 17.51 19.88 29.14
N LYS A 285 18.22 18.99 28.44
CA LYS A 285 19.00 17.89 29.04
C LYS A 285 20.47 18.23 29.26
N ALA A 286 20.96 19.35 28.73
CA ALA A 286 22.30 19.81 28.99
C ALA A 286 22.41 20.22 30.48
N PRO A 287 23.40 19.72 31.23
CA PRO A 287 23.64 20.22 32.58
C PRO A 287 24.00 21.71 32.50
N ALA A 288 23.33 22.53 33.32
CA ALA A 288 23.68 23.92 33.55
C ALA A 288 25.09 24.07 34.12
#